data_AF-A0A965RMM6-F1
#
_entry.id   AF-A0A965RMM6-F1
#
_cell.length_a   1.000
_cell.length_b   1.000
_cell.length_c   1.000
_cell.angle_alpha   90.00
_cell.angle_beta   90.00
_cell.angle_gamma   90.00
#
_symmetry.space_group_name_H-M   'P 1'
#
loop_
_entity.id
_entity.type
_entity.pdbx_description
1 polymer ?
#
loop_
_entity_poly.entity_id
_entity_poly.type
_entity_poly.pdbx_seq_one_letter_code
_entity_poly.pdbx_strand_id
1 'polypeptide(L)'
;MSLFNFGQAMDDSKAKSQSEQIKKEAEGFNLAGTGGFLSVVKYLVFAILASLNFHLFYTHAPGIWGVLIGCVALMFEACAIYFWGKQHKSAGSHQIALQAFAITFTVLSFVHGTAALYQLAGVGRDINEIVEIYSRYIAFPLLFGLMVLSVCTLHYCHWSTQISNARAKAMLEMERRRAELMTETMALETEAAVETMRLEHFKQKVILEEGYVRAVEEFAKVKQRGLATMNAITDPDVRSELFNAIGRTATGTGPAQRRINPLPAAGTSDPKDQAPNQE
;
A
#
# COMPACT_ATOMS: atom_id res chain seq x y z
N MET A 1 -15.13 29.72 29.40
CA MET A 1 -14.26 29.39 28.25
C MET A 1 -13.06 30.33 28.26
N SER A 2 -11.92 29.99 28.89
CA SER A 2 -10.76 30.90 28.96
C SER A 2 -9.38 30.24 29.08
N LEU A 3 -9.29 28.97 29.48
CA LEU A 3 -8.01 28.26 29.63
C LEU A 3 -7.43 27.74 28.30
N PHE A 4 -8.28 27.29 27.38
CA PHE A 4 -7.84 26.75 26.08
C PHE A 4 -7.13 27.78 25.20
N ASN A 5 -7.63 29.02 25.14
CA ASN A 5 -7.00 30.08 24.33
C ASN A 5 -5.63 30.52 24.87
N PHE A 6 -5.38 30.38 26.19
CA PHE A 6 -4.11 30.75 26.81
C PHE A 6 -3.00 29.74 26.47
N GLY A 7 -3.32 28.44 26.48
CA GLY A 7 -2.39 27.39 26.05
C GLY A 7 -1.98 27.54 24.58
N GLN A 8 -2.96 27.80 23.70
CA GLN A 8 -2.70 27.98 22.26
C GLN A 8 -1.84 29.22 21.98
N ALA A 9 -2.09 30.34 22.67
CA ALA A 9 -1.25 31.54 22.57
C ALA A 9 0.17 31.33 23.13
N MET A 10 0.32 30.52 24.19
CA MET A 10 1.64 30.16 24.73
C MET A 10 2.46 29.29 23.76
N ASP A 11 1.86 28.27 23.13
CA ASP A 11 2.57 27.44 22.15
C ASP A 11 2.97 28.24 20.90
N ASP A 12 2.09 29.10 20.37
CA ASP A 12 2.42 30.01 19.27
C ASP A 12 3.57 30.98 19.65
N SER A 13 3.62 31.44 20.90
CA SER A 13 4.70 32.32 21.38
C SER A 13 6.04 31.58 21.50
N LYS A 14 6.03 30.32 21.97
CA LYS A 14 7.22 29.47 22.05
C LYS A 14 7.72 29.09 20.66
N ALA A 15 6.83 28.70 19.75
CA ALA A 15 7.19 28.36 18.38
C ALA A 15 7.83 29.54 17.64
N LYS A 16 7.32 30.76 17.84
CA LYS A 16 7.94 32.00 17.31
C LYS A 16 9.30 32.27 17.95
N SER A 17 9.42 32.20 19.28
CA SER A 17 10.69 32.36 20.00
C SER A 17 11.76 31.38 19.52
N GLN A 18 11.41 30.11 19.30
CA GLN A 18 12.33 29.08 18.83
C GLN A 18 12.73 29.32 17.36
N SER A 19 11.78 29.73 16.51
CA SER A 19 12.08 30.12 15.12
C SER A 19 13.01 31.34 15.03
N GLU A 20 12.85 32.33 15.91
CA GLU A 20 13.73 33.50 15.96
C GLU A 20 15.12 33.18 16.52
N GLN A 21 15.23 32.28 17.51
CA GLN A 21 16.53 31.80 18.00
C GLN A 21 17.29 31.03 16.90
N ILE A 22 16.63 30.10 16.20
CA ILE A 22 17.23 29.35 15.08
C ILE A 22 17.64 30.29 13.94
N LYS A 23 16.87 31.35 13.66
CA LYS A 23 17.26 32.39 12.66
C LYS A 23 18.49 33.18 13.10
N LYS A 24 18.58 33.58 14.38
CA LYS A 24 19.75 34.29 14.92
C LYS A 24 21.00 33.41 14.95
N GLU A 25 20.86 32.12 15.25
CA GLU A 25 21.95 31.15 15.13
C GLU A 25 22.39 30.98 13.66
N ALA A 26 21.45 30.90 12.72
CA ALA A 26 21.75 30.84 11.29
C ALA A 26 22.42 32.11 10.74
N GLU A 27 22.03 33.30 11.22
CA GLU A 27 22.69 34.58 10.90
C GLU A 27 24.10 34.68 11.50
N GLY A 28 24.37 33.96 12.59
CA GLY A 28 25.71 33.85 13.19
C GLY A 28 26.70 32.99 12.37
N PHE A 29 26.22 32.10 11.50
CA PHE A 29 27.07 31.30 10.62
C PHE A 29 27.51 32.12 9.40
N ASN A 30 28.58 32.90 9.57
CA ASN A 30 29.27 33.61 8.48
C ASN A 30 30.08 32.66 7.59
N LEU A 31 29.38 31.72 6.94
CA LEU A 31 29.88 30.94 5.82
C LEU A 31 30.14 31.90 4.65
N ALA A 32 31.27 31.73 3.96
CA ALA A 32 31.65 32.57 2.83
C ALA A 32 30.58 32.52 1.73
N GLY A 33 29.69 33.52 1.71
CA GLY A 33 28.56 33.56 0.80
C GLY A 33 29.03 33.76 -0.63
N THR A 34 28.46 33.00 -1.57
CA THR A 34 28.70 33.15 -3.03
C THR A 34 28.07 34.41 -3.64
N GLY A 35 27.69 35.39 -2.80
CA GLY A 35 27.19 36.71 -3.19
C GLY A 35 28.31 37.75 -3.34
N GLY A 36 27.98 38.90 -3.92
CA GLY A 36 28.96 39.97 -4.19
C GLY A 36 29.69 39.81 -5.53
N PHE A 37 30.96 40.23 -5.58
CA PHE A 37 31.74 40.38 -6.82
C PHE A 37 31.76 39.13 -7.72
N LEU A 38 31.97 37.93 -7.14
CA LEU A 38 31.98 36.67 -7.89
C LEU A 38 30.64 36.38 -8.59
N SER A 39 29.53 36.83 -8.01
CA SER A 39 28.20 36.71 -8.63
C SER A 39 28.10 37.63 -9.86
N VAL A 40 28.57 38.87 -9.76
CA VAL A 40 28.61 39.83 -10.88
C VAL A 40 29.48 39.32 -12.02
N VAL A 41 30.70 38.84 -11.71
CA VAL A 41 31.61 38.25 -12.70
C VAL A 41 30.95 37.05 -13.39
N LYS A 42 30.30 36.15 -12.65
CA LYS A 42 29.57 35.01 -13.21
C LYS A 42 28.50 35.46 -14.22
N TYR A 43 27.62 36.42 -13.85
CA TYR A 43 26.58 36.91 -14.76
C TYR A 43 27.19 37.57 -16.01
N LEU A 44 28.29 38.31 -15.87
CA LEU A 44 28.98 38.96 -16.98
C LEU A 44 29.61 37.94 -17.94
N VAL A 45 30.27 36.90 -17.42
CA VAL A 45 30.83 35.79 -18.23
C VAL A 45 29.72 35.09 -19.01
N PHE A 46 28.62 34.72 -18.36
CA PHE A 46 27.49 34.10 -19.07
C PHE A 46 26.80 35.05 -20.07
N ALA A 47 26.76 36.36 -19.82
CA ALA A 47 26.23 37.32 -20.78
C ALA A 47 27.10 37.43 -22.05
N ILE A 48 28.43 37.39 -21.91
CA ILE A 48 29.36 37.35 -23.05
C ILE A 48 29.18 36.03 -23.81
N LEU A 49 29.17 34.89 -23.12
CA LEU A 49 28.94 33.58 -23.74
C LEU A 49 27.59 33.51 -24.47
N ALA A 50 26.52 34.05 -23.87
CA ALA A 50 25.20 34.16 -24.50
C ALA A 50 25.24 34.97 -25.81
N SER A 51 25.94 36.11 -25.81
CA SER A 51 26.10 36.94 -27.01
C SER A 51 26.91 36.23 -28.10
N LEU A 52 27.97 35.50 -27.74
CA LEU A 52 28.80 34.74 -28.66
C LEU A 52 28.04 33.55 -29.27
N ASN A 53 27.33 32.80 -28.43
CA ASN A 53 26.55 31.64 -28.85
C ASN A 53 25.35 32.09 -29.73
N PHE A 54 24.68 33.20 -29.39
CA PHE A 54 23.68 33.80 -30.25
C PHE A 54 24.27 34.20 -31.62
N HIS A 55 25.44 34.86 -31.63
CA HIS A 55 26.11 35.29 -32.87
C HIS A 55 26.45 34.11 -33.78
N LEU A 56 26.94 33.00 -33.22
CA LEU A 56 27.24 31.77 -33.96
C LEU A 56 26.00 31.25 -34.71
N PHE A 57 24.88 31.07 -34.01
CA PHE A 57 23.67 30.53 -34.66
C PHE A 57 22.99 31.54 -35.60
N TYR A 58 23.03 32.83 -35.26
CA TYR A 58 22.49 33.89 -36.10
C TYR A 58 23.25 34.01 -37.44
N THR A 59 24.56 33.76 -37.46
CA THR A 59 25.37 33.84 -38.69
C THR A 59 25.38 32.55 -39.51
N HIS A 60 25.29 31.37 -38.88
CA HIS A 60 25.40 30.08 -39.58
C HIS A 60 24.08 29.41 -39.97
N ALA A 61 22.93 29.81 -39.42
CA ALA A 61 21.63 29.23 -39.79
C ALA A 61 20.78 30.21 -40.64
N PRO A 62 20.17 29.75 -41.74
CA PRO A 62 19.58 30.63 -42.74
C PRO A 62 18.27 31.30 -42.28
N GLY A 63 18.19 32.62 -42.47
CA GLY A 63 16.97 33.40 -42.28
C GLY A 63 16.44 33.37 -40.85
N ILE A 64 15.11 33.22 -40.69
CA ILE A 64 14.45 33.25 -39.39
C ILE A 64 14.90 32.13 -38.45
N TRP A 65 15.41 31.01 -38.98
CA TRP A 65 15.92 29.90 -38.17
C TRP A 65 17.16 30.28 -37.37
N GLY A 66 18.04 31.14 -37.88
CA GLY A 66 19.19 31.64 -37.12
C GLY A 66 18.80 32.46 -35.89
N VAL A 67 17.72 33.26 -36.01
CA VAL A 67 17.15 33.99 -34.88
C VAL A 67 16.53 33.04 -33.86
N LEU A 68 15.73 32.07 -34.30
CA LEU A 68 15.07 31.11 -33.40
C LEU A 68 16.08 30.21 -32.66
N ILE A 69 17.09 29.68 -33.37
CA ILE A 69 18.15 28.85 -32.77
C ILE A 69 19.04 29.71 -31.85
N GLY A 70 19.34 30.96 -32.23
CA GLY A 70 20.00 31.92 -31.35
C GLY A 70 19.23 32.15 -30.04
N CYS A 71 17.91 32.32 -30.10
CA CYS A 71 17.07 32.43 -28.91
C CYS A 71 17.11 31.17 -28.02
N VAL A 72 17.18 29.97 -28.62
CA VAL A 72 17.39 28.72 -27.86
C VAL A 72 18.76 28.72 -27.16
N ALA A 73 19.82 29.23 -27.82
CA ALA A 73 21.13 29.39 -27.18
C ALA A 73 21.13 30.41 -26.03
N LEU A 74 20.37 31.51 -26.12
CA LEU A 74 20.17 32.43 -24.98
C LEU A 74 19.44 31.74 -23.81
N MET A 75 18.42 30.93 -24.10
CA MET A 75 17.74 30.14 -23.07
C MET A 75 18.64 29.06 -22.45
N PHE A 76 19.54 28.48 -23.24
CA PHE A 76 20.54 27.52 -22.75
C PHE A 76 21.45 28.15 -21.68
N GLU A 77 21.95 29.37 -21.91
CA GLU A 77 22.72 30.10 -20.89
C GLU A 77 21.88 30.47 -19.67
N ALA A 78 20.63 30.91 -19.87
CA ALA A 78 19.71 31.19 -18.77
C ALA A 78 19.48 29.95 -17.90
N CYS A 79 19.36 28.76 -18.50
CA CYS A 79 19.32 27.47 -17.79
C CYS A 79 20.62 27.18 -17.03
N ALA A 80 21.79 27.39 -17.63
CA ALA A 80 23.09 27.20 -16.98
C ALA A 80 23.25 28.08 -15.73
N ILE A 81 22.94 29.38 -15.86
CA ILE A 81 22.90 30.36 -14.75
C ILE A 81 21.91 29.90 -13.67
N TYR A 82 20.72 29.45 -14.05
CA TYR A 82 19.69 28.98 -13.13
C TYR A 82 20.15 27.75 -12.33
N PHE A 83 20.79 26.77 -12.99
CA PHE A 83 21.33 25.59 -12.30
C PHE A 83 22.42 25.96 -11.30
N TRP A 84 23.40 26.79 -11.69
CA TRP A 84 24.41 27.34 -10.77
C TRP A 84 23.81 28.15 -9.61
N GLY A 85 22.71 28.86 -9.83
CA GLY A 85 22.00 29.61 -8.79
C GLY A 85 21.16 28.74 -7.84
N LYS A 86 20.65 27.59 -8.31
CA LYS A 86 19.75 26.70 -7.56
C LYS A 86 20.45 25.54 -6.85
N GLN A 87 21.65 25.14 -7.26
CA GLN A 87 22.38 24.02 -6.64
C GLN A 87 22.51 24.16 -5.10
N HIS A 88 22.73 25.39 -4.59
CA HIS A 88 22.90 25.64 -3.15
C HIS A 88 21.56 25.67 -2.37
N LYS A 89 20.42 25.64 -3.08
CA LYS A 89 19.07 25.62 -2.51
C LYS A 89 18.37 24.26 -2.75
N SER A 90 19.14 23.26 -3.16
CA SER A 90 18.72 21.90 -3.44
C SER A 90 19.50 20.93 -2.57
N ALA A 91 18.96 19.71 -2.38
CA ALA A 91 19.61 18.64 -1.63
C ALA A 91 19.50 17.29 -2.37
N GLY A 92 20.42 16.36 -2.05
CA GLY A 92 20.39 14.98 -2.54
C GLY A 92 20.51 14.85 -4.06
N SER A 93 19.82 13.87 -4.64
CA SER A 93 19.88 13.58 -6.09
C SER A 93 19.57 14.79 -6.97
N HIS A 94 18.63 15.66 -6.58
CA HIS A 94 18.32 16.88 -7.34
C HIS A 94 19.49 17.88 -7.36
N GLN A 95 20.23 18.01 -6.26
CA GLN A 95 21.43 18.86 -6.19
C GLN A 95 22.55 18.33 -7.10
N ILE A 96 22.78 17.02 -7.08
CA ILE A 96 23.81 16.37 -7.92
C ILE A 96 23.45 16.53 -9.40
N ALA A 97 22.18 16.34 -9.77
CA ALA A 97 21.69 16.57 -11.13
C ALA A 97 21.86 18.04 -11.57
N LEU A 98 21.51 19.01 -10.71
CA LEU A 98 21.72 20.44 -10.98
C LEU A 98 23.20 20.77 -11.20
N GLN A 99 24.11 20.22 -10.38
CA GLN A 99 25.56 20.42 -10.52
C GLN A 99 26.09 19.81 -11.82
N ALA A 100 25.72 18.57 -12.13
CA ALA A 100 26.13 17.90 -13.36
C ALA A 100 25.70 18.68 -14.60
N PHE A 101 24.42 19.06 -14.70
CA PHE A 101 23.94 19.87 -15.83
C PHE A 101 24.54 21.27 -15.84
N ALA A 102 24.75 21.94 -14.69
CA ALA A 102 25.42 23.24 -14.66
C ALA A 102 26.84 23.16 -15.27
N ILE A 103 27.61 22.13 -14.92
CA ILE A 103 28.96 21.89 -15.47
C ILE A 103 28.87 21.57 -16.97
N THR A 104 28.05 20.60 -17.38
CA THR A 104 27.93 20.20 -18.80
C THR A 104 27.48 21.37 -19.68
N PHE A 105 26.51 22.17 -19.24
CA PHE A 105 26.06 23.35 -19.97
C PHE A 105 27.16 24.40 -20.07
N THR A 106 27.91 24.67 -18.99
CA THR A 106 29.01 25.64 -19.00
C THR A 106 30.14 25.21 -19.94
N VAL A 107 30.50 23.92 -19.95
CA VAL A 107 31.54 23.39 -20.85
C VAL A 107 31.11 23.50 -22.30
N LEU A 108 29.88 23.11 -22.64
CA LEU A 108 29.37 23.24 -24.00
C LEU A 108 29.25 24.71 -24.42
N SER A 109 28.71 25.57 -23.56
CA SER A 109 28.64 27.02 -23.77
C SER A 109 30.02 27.61 -24.12
N PHE A 110 31.06 27.22 -23.38
CA PHE A 110 32.43 27.68 -23.62
C PHE A 110 33.00 27.18 -24.96
N VAL A 111 32.72 25.93 -25.35
CA VAL A 111 33.12 25.37 -26.67
C VAL A 111 32.44 26.12 -27.83
N HIS A 112 31.14 26.40 -27.75
CA HIS A 112 30.45 27.19 -28.77
C HIS A 112 30.95 28.65 -28.79
N GLY A 113 31.18 29.25 -27.62
CA GLY A 113 31.65 30.62 -27.50
C GLY A 113 33.08 30.80 -28.00
N THR A 114 33.94 29.80 -27.84
CA THR A 114 35.29 29.80 -28.43
C THR A 114 35.27 29.59 -29.94
N ALA A 115 34.36 28.77 -30.48
CA ALA A 115 34.16 28.67 -31.93
C ALA A 115 33.69 30.01 -32.54
N ALA A 116 32.76 30.70 -31.87
CA ALA A 116 32.29 32.02 -32.26
C ALA A 116 33.40 33.08 -32.20
N LEU A 117 34.24 33.07 -31.15
CA LEU A 117 35.39 33.96 -31.04
C LEU A 117 36.44 33.70 -32.12
N TYR A 118 36.69 32.44 -32.49
CA TYR A 118 37.63 32.11 -33.57
C TYR A 118 37.17 32.70 -34.91
N GLN A 119 35.88 32.57 -35.23
CA GLN A 119 35.27 33.16 -36.42
C GLN A 119 35.33 34.70 -36.38
N LEU A 120 34.96 35.33 -35.26
CA LEU A 120 35.00 36.79 -35.10
C LEU A 120 36.41 37.38 -35.17
N ALA A 121 37.41 36.66 -34.67
CA ALA A 121 38.80 37.11 -34.67
C ALA A 121 39.47 37.00 -36.06
N GLY A 122 39.01 36.08 -36.92
CA GLY A 122 39.62 35.82 -38.22
C GLY A 122 41.05 35.24 -38.15
N VAL A 123 41.46 34.70 -36.99
CA VAL A 123 42.83 34.26 -36.73
C VAL A 123 42.98 32.75 -37.02
N GLY A 124 43.25 32.40 -38.28
CA GLY A 124 43.75 31.07 -38.62
C GLY A 124 43.37 30.56 -40.01
N ARG A 125 43.39 29.24 -40.20
CA ARG A 125 42.88 28.59 -41.42
C ARG A 125 41.36 28.69 -41.46
N ASP A 126 40.79 28.74 -42.65
CA ASP A 126 39.33 28.67 -42.85
C ASP A 126 38.75 27.35 -42.31
N ILE A 127 38.32 27.37 -41.05
CA ILE A 127 37.48 26.33 -40.45
C ILE A 127 35.98 26.56 -40.72
N ASN A 128 35.65 27.56 -41.54
CA ASN A 128 34.31 28.10 -41.70
C ASN A 128 33.29 27.01 -42.13
N GLU A 129 33.69 26.13 -43.06
CA GLU A 129 32.89 24.97 -43.50
C GLU A 129 32.64 23.96 -42.36
N ILE A 130 33.65 23.67 -41.54
CA ILE A 130 33.53 22.76 -40.37
C ILE A 130 32.60 23.39 -39.31
N VAL A 131 32.74 24.69 -39.06
CA VAL A 131 31.89 25.43 -38.11
C VAL A 131 30.46 25.54 -38.62
N GLU A 132 30.24 25.73 -39.92
CA GLU A 132 28.91 25.75 -40.53
C GLU A 132 28.21 24.38 -40.40
N ILE A 133 28.90 23.29 -40.75
CA ILE A 133 28.38 21.92 -40.61
C ILE A 133 28.07 21.60 -39.14
N TYR A 134 29.00 21.88 -38.23
CA TYR A 134 28.82 21.67 -36.79
C TYR A 134 27.64 22.47 -36.25
N SER A 135 27.59 23.77 -36.53
CA SER A 135 26.57 24.69 -35.99
C SER A 135 25.18 24.34 -36.52
N ARG A 136 25.06 23.98 -37.81
CA ARG A 136 23.78 23.71 -38.48
C ARG A 136 23.21 22.33 -38.15
N TYR A 137 24.05 21.28 -38.08
CA TYR A 137 23.57 19.90 -37.99
C TYR A 137 23.82 19.20 -36.66
N ILE A 138 24.82 19.63 -35.87
CA ILE A 138 25.25 18.93 -34.65
C ILE A 138 24.90 19.74 -33.40
N ALA A 139 25.30 21.00 -33.38
CA ALA A 139 25.17 21.89 -32.22
C ALA A 139 23.72 22.12 -31.81
N PHE A 140 22.82 22.47 -32.74
CA PHE A 140 21.42 22.72 -32.39
C PHE A 140 20.69 21.49 -31.83
N PRO A 141 20.72 20.29 -32.46
CA PRO A 141 20.12 19.09 -31.87
C PRO A 141 20.74 18.70 -30.53
N LEU A 142 22.04 18.93 -30.33
CA LEU A 142 22.74 18.66 -29.08
C LEU A 142 22.27 19.62 -27.96
N LEU A 143 22.25 20.93 -28.21
CA LEU A 143 21.78 21.93 -27.24
C LEU A 143 20.30 21.69 -26.88
N PHE A 144 19.44 21.53 -27.88
CA PHE A 144 18.00 21.30 -27.67
C PHE A 144 17.75 19.97 -26.95
N GLY A 145 18.38 18.88 -27.40
CA GLY A 145 18.26 17.57 -26.76
C GLY A 145 18.74 17.57 -25.30
N LEU A 146 19.84 18.27 -25.01
CA LEU A 146 20.35 18.41 -23.65
C LEU A 146 19.45 19.30 -22.75
N MET A 147 18.80 20.33 -23.30
CA MET A 147 17.78 21.10 -22.59
C MET A 147 16.55 20.25 -22.24
N VAL A 148 16.03 19.46 -23.20
CA VAL A 148 14.91 18.56 -22.93
C VAL A 148 15.31 17.49 -21.89
N LEU A 149 16.48 16.88 -22.05
CA LEU A 149 17.01 15.89 -21.10
C LEU A 149 17.16 16.48 -19.68
N SER A 150 17.71 17.69 -19.55
CA SER A 150 17.91 18.30 -18.24
C SER A 150 16.59 18.66 -17.57
N VAL A 151 15.62 19.23 -18.29
CA VAL A 151 14.27 19.51 -17.75
C VAL A 151 13.59 18.23 -17.27
N CYS A 152 13.58 17.17 -18.09
CA CYS A 152 13.01 15.88 -17.72
C CYS A 152 13.70 15.26 -16.49
N THR A 153 15.03 15.18 -16.50
CA THR A 153 15.81 14.58 -15.42
C THR A 153 15.64 15.36 -14.11
N LEU A 154 15.69 16.70 -14.18
CA LEU A 154 15.49 17.55 -13.01
C LEU A 154 14.08 17.42 -12.44
N HIS A 155 13.04 17.25 -13.28
CA HIS A 155 11.68 17.00 -12.83
C HIS A 155 11.55 15.65 -12.08
N TYR A 156 12.13 14.57 -12.62
CA TYR A 156 12.13 13.26 -11.94
C TYR A 156 12.93 13.26 -10.64
N CYS A 157 14.10 13.92 -10.61
CA CYS A 157 14.93 14.01 -9.41
C CYS A 157 14.35 14.96 -8.34
N HIS A 158 13.43 15.88 -8.68
CA HIS A 158 12.89 16.88 -7.77
C HIS A 158 12.20 16.25 -6.55
N TRP A 159 12.37 16.88 -5.38
CA TRP A 159 11.85 16.36 -4.11
C TRP A 159 10.32 16.18 -4.10
N SER A 160 9.57 17.03 -4.81
CA SER A 160 8.11 16.90 -4.90
C SER A 160 7.70 15.60 -5.58
N THR A 161 8.46 15.15 -6.58
CA THR A 161 8.23 13.91 -7.32
C THR A 161 8.49 12.70 -6.43
N GLN A 162 9.56 12.76 -5.61
CA GLN A 162 9.84 11.74 -4.61
C GLN A 162 8.73 11.65 -3.53
N ILE A 163 8.26 12.78 -3.01
CA ILE A 163 7.15 12.82 -2.05
C ILE A 163 5.83 12.35 -2.67
N SER A 164 5.55 12.72 -3.92
CA SER A 164 4.36 12.25 -4.66
C SER A 164 4.39 10.72 -4.82
N ASN A 165 5.52 10.16 -5.23
CA ASN A 165 5.70 8.72 -5.36
C ASN A 165 5.59 7.99 -4.01
N ALA A 166 6.16 8.56 -2.94
CA ALA A 166 6.03 8.01 -1.59
C ALA A 166 4.57 8.01 -1.09
N ARG A 167 3.82 9.10 -1.33
CA ARG A 167 2.39 9.18 -1.01
C ARG A 167 1.57 8.18 -1.81
N ALA A 168 1.80 8.08 -3.13
CA ALA A 168 1.11 7.13 -3.99
C ALA A 168 1.35 5.68 -3.56
N LYS A 169 2.60 5.35 -3.18
CA LYS A 169 2.95 4.02 -2.64
C LYS A 169 2.24 3.75 -1.30
N ALA A 170 2.21 4.71 -0.39
CA ALA A 170 1.51 4.57 0.90
C ALA A 170 -0.01 4.40 0.71
N MET A 171 -0.63 5.13 -0.22
CA MET A 171 -2.05 4.97 -0.58
C MET A 171 -2.33 3.57 -1.16
N LEU A 172 -1.49 3.08 -2.08
CA LEU A 172 -1.60 1.71 -2.61
C LEU A 172 -1.47 0.65 -1.52
N GLU A 173 -0.55 0.83 -0.57
CA GLU A 173 -0.38 -0.10 0.55
C GLU A 173 -1.58 -0.05 1.52
N MET A 174 -2.15 1.13 1.77
CA MET A 174 -3.37 1.27 2.57
C MET A 174 -4.58 0.59 1.93
N GLU A 175 -4.85 0.82 0.63
CA GLU A 175 -5.98 0.17 -0.04
C GLU A 175 -5.78 -1.35 -0.16
N ARG A 176 -4.53 -1.82 -0.34
CA ARG A 176 -4.21 -3.24 -0.26
C ARG A 176 -4.54 -3.84 1.12
N ARG A 177 -4.03 -3.24 2.21
CA ARG A 177 -4.31 -3.70 3.57
C ARG A 177 -5.81 -3.63 3.89
N ARG A 178 -6.53 -2.65 3.36
CA ARG A 178 -7.99 -2.54 3.49
C ARG A 178 -8.72 -3.68 2.80
N ALA A 179 -8.31 -4.08 1.60
CA ALA A 179 -8.86 -5.22 0.89
C ALA A 179 -8.54 -6.55 1.60
N GLU A 180 -7.32 -6.70 2.13
CA GLU A 180 -6.90 -7.85 2.95
C GLU A 180 -7.77 -7.95 4.22
N LEU A 181 -7.91 -6.87 4.99
CA LEU A 181 -8.78 -6.81 6.19
C LEU A 181 -10.27 -7.05 5.86
N MET A 182 -10.77 -6.48 4.75
CA MET A 182 -12.17 -6.72 4.34
C MET A 182 -12.41 -8.21 4.05
N THR A 183 -11.46 -8.86 3.38
CA THR A 183 -11.51 -10.30 3.08
C THR A 183 -11.50 -11.13 4.38
N GLU A 184 -10.64 -10.76 5.35
CA GLU A 184 -10.58 -11.41 6.66
C GLU A 184 -11.88 -11.22 7.45
N THR A 185 -12.47 -10.02 7.47
CA THR A 185 -13.77 -9.78 8.12
C THR A 185 -14.90 -10.58 7.48
N MET A 186 -14.95 -10.68 6.14
CA MET A 186 -15.97 -11.49 5.46
C MET A 186 -15.80 -12.99 5.73
N ALA A 187 -14.56 -13.47 5.90
CA ALA A 187 -14.29 -14.85 6.30
C ALA A 187 -14.79 -15.12 7.73
N LEU A 188 -14.47 -14.24 8.69
CA LEU A 188 -14.92 -14.35 10.08
C LEU A 188 -16.45 -14.22 10.23
N GLU A 189 -17.09 -13.32 9.48
CA GLU A 189 -18.56 -13.22 9.43
C GLU A 189 -19.21 -14.50 8.87
N THR A 190 -18.59 -15.10 7.85
CA THR A 190 -19.06 -16.37 7.27
C THR A 190 -18.91 -17.53 8.25
N GLU A 191 -17.78 -17.61 8.97
CA GLU A 191 -17.55 -18.61 10.02
C GLU A 191 -18.55 -18.46 11.18
N ALA A 192 -18.75 -17.23 11.66
CA ALA A 192 -19.75 -16.94 12.69
C ALA A 192 -21.17 -17.31 12.23
N ALA A 193 -21.54 -17.02 10.99
CA ALA A 193 -22.83 -17.41 10.42
C ALA A 193 -22.99 -18.95 10.41
N VAL A 194 -21.96 -19.70 10.02
CA VAL A 194 -21.96 -21.17 10.06
C VAL A 194 -22.16 -21.69 11.49
N GLU A 195 -21.47 -21.12 12.49
CA GLU A 195 -21.65 -21.53 13.89
C GLU A 195 -23.05 -21.20 14.43
N THR A 196 -23.64 -20.06 14.07
CA THR A 196 -25.03 -19.77 14.46
C THR A 196 -26.02 -20.76 13.85
N MET A 197 -25.85 -21.15 12.58
CA MET A 197 -26.68 -22.17 11.94
C MET A 197 -26.51 -23.57 12.57
N ARG A 198 -25.28 -23.94 12.96
CA ARG A 198 -25.01 -25.19 13.71
C ARG A 198 -25.76 -25.22 15.04
N LEU A 199 -25.73 -24.11 15.77
CA LEU A 199 -26.40 -23.96 17.06
C LEU A 199 -27.94 -23.96 16.93
N GLU A 200 -28.48 -23.36 15.87
CA GLU A 200 -29.92 -23.40 15.59
C GLU A 200 -30.39 -24.82 15.20
N HIS A 201 -29.66 -25.51 14.32
CA HIS A 201 -29.94 -26.91 13.99
C HIS A 201 -29.89 -27.82 15.23
N PHE A 202 -28.94 -27.60 16.15
CA PHE A 202 -28.89 -28.34 17.41
C PHE A 202 -30.13 -28.08 18.29
N LYS A 203 -30.59 -26.83 18.40
CA LYS A 203 -31.84 -26.50 19.11
C LYS A 203 -33.06 -27.20 18.49
N GLN A 204 -33.18 -27.18 17.16
CA GLN A 204 -34.27 -27.88 16.46
C GLN A 204 -34.24 -29.40 16.74
N LYS A 205 -33.05 -30.01 16.75
CA LYS A 205 -32.89 -31.43 17.12
C LYS A 205 -33.35 -31.69 18.56
N VAL A 206 -32.96 -30.86 19.54
CA VAL A 206 -33.40 -31.00 20.94
C VAL A 206 -34.92 -30.92 21.08
N ILE A 207 -35.58 -30.00 20.38
CA ILE A 207 -37.05 -29.87 20.38
C ILE A 207 -37.71 -31.13 19.78
N LEU A 208 -37.14 -31.69 18.72
CA LEU A 208 -37.66 -32.90 18.08
C LEU A 208 -37.48 -34.15 18.96
N GLU A 209 -36.34 -34.30 19.63
CA GLU A 209 -36.10 -35.35 20.63
C GLU A 209 -37.05 -35.21 21.83
N GLU A 210 -37.30 -33.99 22.32
CA GLU A 210 -38.28 -33.76 23.40
C GLU A 210 -39.70 -34.15 22.96
N GLY A 211 -40.09 -33.80 21.73
CA GLY A 211 -41.35 -34.24 21.13
C GLY A 211 -41.46 -35.76 21.02
N TYR A 212 -40.36 -36.43 20.65
CA TYR A 212 -40.30 -37.89 20.59
C TYR A 212 -40.44 -38.53 21.99
N VAL A 213 -39.74 -38.02 23.01
CA VAL A 213 -39.86 -38.49 24.40
C VAL A 213 -41.29 -38.33 24.91
N ARG A 214 -41.95 -37.18 24.67
CA ARG A 214 -43.35 -36.95 25.04
C ARG A 214 -44.29 -37.96 24.34
N ALA A 215 -44.09 -38.22 23.05
CA ALA A 215 -44.88 -39.21 22.30
C ALA A 215 -44.68 -40.64 22.84
N VAL A 216 -43.45 -41.01 23.22
CA VAL A 216 -43.14 -42.30 23.86
C VAL A 216 -43.81 -42.42 25.23
N GLU A 217 -43.81 -41.36 26.05
CA GLU A 217 -44.53 -41.34 27.33
C GLU A 217 -46.04 -41.50 27.14
N GLU A 218 -46.65 -40.78 26.20
CA GLU A 218 -48.09 -40.91 25.89
C GLU A 218 -48.43 -42.31 25.40
N PHE A 219 -47.61 -42.88 24.52
CA PHE A 219 -47.78 -44.26 24.05
C PHE A 219 -47.67 -45.26 25.21
N ALA A 220 -46.74 -45.07 26.15
CA ALA A 220 -46.63 -45.89 27.36
C ALA A 220 -47.89 -45.78 28.24
N LYS A 221 -48.41 -44.56 28.47
CA LYS A 221 -49.66 -44.31 29.22
C LYS A 221 -50.86 -44.98 28.53
N VAL A 222 -50.96 -44.91 27.20
CA VAL A 222 -52.00 -45.58 26.41
C VAL A 222 -51.89 -47.11 26.49
N LYS A 223 -50.68 -47.67 26.35
CA LYS A 223 -50.46 -49.13 26.51
C LYS A 223 -50.80 -49.61 27.93
N GLN A 224 -50.43 -48.86 28.97
CA GLN A 224 -50.80 -49.18 30.35
C GLN A 224 -52.32 -49.14 30.57
N ARG A 225 -53.01 -48.13 30.01
CA ARG A 225 -54.47 -48.04 30.04
C ARG A 225 -55.12 -49.22 29.33
N GLY A 226 -54.65 -49.57 28.13
CA GLY A 226 -55.15 -50.73 27.38
C GLY A 226 -55.04 -52.04 28.17
N LEU A 227 -53.90 -52.28 28.83
CA LEU A 227 -53.73 -53.44 29.71
C LEU A 227 -54.68 -53.42 30.91
N ALA A 228 -54.90 -52.26 31.54
CA ALA A 228 -55.86 -52.13 32.63
C ALA A 228 -57.30 -52.44 32.16
N THR A 229 -57.70 -51.94 30.99
CA THR A 229 -59.00 -52.25 30.38
C THR A 229 -59.14 -53.73 30.06
N MET A 230 -58.13 -54.37 29.45
CA MET A 230 -58.15 -55.81 29.13
C MET A 230 -58.20 -56.70 30.38
N ASN A 231 -57.51 -56.30 31.46
CA ASN A 231 -57.56 -57.02 32.73
C ASN A 231 -58.92 -56.88 33.45
N ALA A 232 -59.69 -55.82 33.14
CA ALA A 232 -61.04 -55.61 33.67
C ALA A 232 -62.13 -56.39 32.91
N ILE A 233 -61.81 -56.99 31.75
CA ILE A 233 -62.75 -57.86 31.02
C ILE A 233 -63.00 -59.13 31.85
N THR A 234 -64.26 -59.37 32.19
CA THR A 234 -64.71 -60.44 33.09
C THR A 234 -64.75 -61.81 32.40
N ASP A 235 -64.89 -61.83 31.07
CA ASP A 235 -64.91 -63.05 30.25
C ASP A 235 -63.48 -63.56 30.00
N PRO A 236 -63.13 -64.80 30.43
CA PRO A 236 -61.77 -65.35 30.28
C PRO A 236 -61.32 -65.55 28.83
N ASP A 237 -62.23 -65.97 27.96
CA ASP A 237 -61.89 -66.45 26.60
C ASP A 237 -61.66 -65.24 25.68
N VAL A 238 -62.60 -64.28 25.70
CA VAL A 238 -62.49 -63.00 24.98
C VAL A 238 -61.22 -62.24 25.39
N ARG A 239 -60.87 -62.28 26.68
CA ARG A 239 -59.63 -61.68 27.18
C ARG A 239 -58.39 -62.37 26.59
N SER A 240 -58.38 -63.70 26.50
CA SER A 240 -57.24 -64.46 25.95
C SER A 240 -57.01 -64.18 24.45
N GLU A 241 -58.09 -64.05 23.68
CA GLU A 241 -58.06 -63.74 22.25
C GLU A 241 -57.51 -62.32 22.00
N LEU A 242 -58.00 -61.32 22.75
CA LEU A 242 -57.49 -59.94 22.68
C LEU A 242 -56.01 -59.82 23.08
N PHE A 243 -55.55 -60.60 24.06
CA PHE A 243 -54.13 -60.66 24.42
C PHE A 243 -53.29 -61.21 23.26
N ASN A 244 -53.68 -62.34 22.67
CA ASN A 244 -53.01 -62.93 21.52
C ASN A 244 -53.01 -62.00 20.29
N ALA A 245 -54.11 -61.31 20.00
CA ALA A 245 -54.21 -60.36 18.88
C ALA A 245 -53.25 -59.15 19.00
N ILE A 246 -52.87 -58.78 20.22
CA ILE A 246 -51.92 -57.68 20.50
C ILE A 246 -50.48 -58.22 20.66
N GLY A 247 -50.25 -59.51 20.37
CA GLY A 247 -48.93 -60.14 20.41
C GLY A 247 -48.39 -60.35 21.83
N ARG A 248 -49.25 -60.41 22.85
CA ARG A 248 -48.89 -60.68 24.24
C ARG A 248 -49.62 -61.92 24.72
N THR A 249 -48.91 -63.01 25.01
CA THR A 249 -49.53 -64.20 25.59
C THR A 249 -50.14 -63.88 26.95
N ALA A 250 -51.39 -64.28 27.16
CA ALA A 250 -52.09 -64.08 28.43
C ALA A 250 -51.51 -65.01 29.51
N THR A 251 -50.50 -64.56 30.23
CA THR A 251 -49.95 -65.26 31.41
C THR A 251 -50.91 -65.16 32.59
N GLY A 252 -51.96 -65.97 32.54
CA GLY A 252 -52.91 -66.13 33.63
C GLY A 252 -52.22 -66.55 34.94
N THR A 253 -52.70 -66.00 36.04
CA THR A 253 -52.19 -66.27 37.39
C THR A 253 -52.45 -67.72 37.81
N GLY A 254 -51.42 -68.56 37.74
CA GLY A 254 -51.30 -69.88 38.36
C GLY A 254 -50.00 -69.96 39.18
N PRO A 255 -49.88 -70.90 40.15
CA PRO A 255 -48.91 -70.79 41.24
C PRO A 255 -47.43 -70.85 40.80
N ALA A 256 -46.58 -70.19 41.60
CA ALA A 256 -45.20 -69.87 41.27
C ALA A 256 -44.33 -71.07 40.83
N GLN A 257 -44.00 -71.12 39.54
CA GLN A 257 -42.93 -71.98 39.02
C GLN A 257 -41.56 -71.44 39.45
N ARG A 258 -41.10 -71.86 40.63
CA ARG A 258 -39.74 -71.65 41.14
C ARG A 258 -38.69 -72.11 40.10
N ARG A 259 -37.71 -71.26 39.77
CA ARG A 259 -36.29 -71.52 39.35
C ARG A 259 -35.83 -70.44 38.36
N ILE A 260 -34.59 -69.92 38.36
CA ILE A 260 -33.44 -69.92 39.29
C ILE A 260 -32.80 -68.53 39.12
N ASN A 261 -32.27 -67.94 40.18
CA ASN A 261 -31.47 -66.72 40.11
C ASN A 261 -29.99 -67.10 39.87
N PRO A 262 -29.33 -66.69 38.78
CA PRO A 262 -27.88 -66.64 38.73
C PRO A 262 -27.42 -65.38 39.47
N LEU A 263 -26.73 -65.58 40.59
CA LEU A 263 -25.99 -64.51 41.28
C LEU A 263 -24.81 -64.02 40.42
N PRO A 264 -24.29 -62.81 40.65
CA PRO A 264 -23.39 -62.14 39.72
C PRO A 264 -21.96 -62.69 39.76
N ALA A 265 -21.31 -62.73 38.60
CA ALA A 265 -19.86 -62.86 38.51
C ALA A 265 -19.23 -61.46 38.51
N ALA A 266 -18.66 -61.04 39.64
CA ALA A 266 -17.85 -59.83 39.76
C ALA A 266 -16.37 -60.20 39.80
N GLY A 267 -15.55 -59.57 38.94
CA GLY A 267 -14.10 -59.79 38.86
C GLY A 267 -13.71 -61.14 38.23
N THR A 268 -12.54 -61.35 37.64
CA THR A 268 -11.29 -60.57 37.38
C THR A 268 -10.58 -61.31 36.21
N SER A 269 -9.70 -60.78 35.35
CA SER A 269 -8.78 -59.63 35.39
C SER A 269 -8.23 -59.34 33.97
N ASP A 270 -7.80 -58.08 33.77
CA ASP A 270 -6.85 -57.53 32.77
C ASP A 270 -5.52 -58.32 32.58
N PRO A 271 -4.53 -57.91 31.72
CA PRO A 271 -4.52 -56.90 30.63
C PRO A 271 -3.78 -57.37 29.34
N LYS A 272 -3.46 -56.43 28.42
CA LYS A 272 -2.74 -56.56 27.13
C LYS A 272 -3.64 -57.15 26.02
N ASP A 273 -3.80 -56.59 24.83
CA ASP A 273 -3.11 -55.50 24.10
C ASP A 273 -4.09 -54.94 23.03
N GLN A 274 -3.87 -53.88 22.26
CA GLN A 274 -2.66 -53.07 22.02
C GLN A 274 -3.02 -51.63 21.61
N ALA A 275 -2.18 -50.65 21.96
CA ALA A 275 -2.08 -49.32 21.31
C ALA A 275 -0.66 -48.78 21.53
N PRO A 276 -0.19 -47.75 20.79
CA PRO A 276 -0.45 -47.38 19.40
C PRO A 276 0.78 -47.72 18.52
N ASN A 277 0.89 -47.18 17.31
CA ASN A 277 2.21 -46.85 16.75
C ASN A 277 2.14 -45.57 15.92
N GLN A 278 3.13 -44.70 16.13
CA GLN A 278 3.45 -43.59 15.23
C GLN A 278 4.47 -44.08 14.21
N GLU A 279 4.28 -43.70 12.94
CA GLU A 279 5.27 -42.95 12.13
C GLU A 279 4.48 -41.95 11.27
#